data_AF-A0A419GBJ8-F1
#
_entry.id   AF-A0A419GBJ8-F1
#
_cell.length_a   1.000
_cell.length_b   1.000
_cell.length_c   1.000
_cell.angle_alpha   90.00
_cell.angle_beta   90.00
_cell.angle_gamma   90.00
#
_symmetry.space_group_name_H-M   'P 1'
#
loop_
_entity.id
_entity.type
_entity.pdbx_description
1 polymer ?
#
loop_
_entity_poly.entity_id
_entity_poly.type
_entity_poly.pdbx_seq_one_letter_code
_entity_poly.pdbx_strand_id
1 'polypeptide(L)'
;MSQNGNIKEGEFRGYSFAPEKVLEWVGVFLSDAGYELLPPDYIGFVQPAVHARRVEGERVYEIVGFYSPDMENALEALIKLAAARAVRGDKADYALILPPVNEYLLLEFLRAERGRWYLAVKDLKMMAWLVNPEKEYVWCITGEPLDKTLSEFFVQGKVALDFILMREINQLLWEEELKEIQNERR
;
A
#
# COMPACT_ATOMS: atom_id res chain seq x y z
N MET A 1 -4.63 25.20 21.04
CA MET A 1 -5.93 25.29 20.35
C MET A 1 -5.87 24.33 19.17
N SER A 2 -6.67 23.25 19.21
CA SER A 2 -6.63 22.15 18.24
C SER A 2 -7.24 22.60 16.91
N GLN A 3 -6.44 22.70 15.85
CA GLN A 3 -6.95 22.94 14.49
C GLN A 3 -7.39 21.59 13.90
N ASN A 4 -8.67 21.25 14.08
CA ASN A 4 -9.34 20.17 13.36
C ASN A 4 -9.66 20.64 11.92
N GLY A 5 -8.63 20.84 11.10
CA GLY A 5 -8.77 21.35 9.72
C GLY A 5 -8.60 20.30 8.61
N ASN A 6 -8.16 19.07 8.93
CA ASN A 6 -7.68 18.11 7.93
C ASN A 6 -8.60 16.90 7.71
N ILE A 7 -9.88 16.97 8.06
CA ILE A 7 -10.82 15.85 7.85
C ILE A 7 -11.69 16.17 6.63
N LYS A 8 -11.57 15.38 5.56
CA LYS A 8 -12.48 15.48 4.40
C LYS A 8 -13.86 14.94 4.83
N GLU A 9 -14.92 15.70 4.59
CA GLU A 9 -16.29 15.23 4.80
C GLU A 9 -16.74 14.34 3.64
N GLY A 10 -17.45 13.25 3.95
CA GLY A 10 -17.90 12.21 3.01
C GLY A 10 -18.11 10.85 3.71
N GLU A 11 -18.53 9.81 2.97
CA GLU A 11 -18.62 8.43 3.50
C GLU A 11 -17.24 7.93 3.98
N PHE A 12 -16.16 8.45 3.41
CA PHE A 12 -14.79 8.25 3.84
C PHE A 12 -14.25 9.44 4.62
N ARG A 13 -14.53 9.52 5.93
CA ARG A 13 -13.84 10.47 6.84
C ARG A 13 -12.36 10.12 6.93
N GLY A 14 -11.53 10.76 6.11
CA GLY A 14 -10.09 10.54 6.01
C GLY A 14 -9.28 11.77 6.40
N TYR A 15 -8.00 11.55 6.75
CA TYR A 15 -7.04 12.64 6.83
C TYR A 15 -6.74 13.12 5.41
N SER A 16 -6.98 14.40 5.13
CA SER A 16 -6.61 15.04 3.87
C SER A 16 -5.27 15.74 4.05
N PHE A 17 -4.29 15.33 3.27
CA PHE A 17 -3.00 16.01 3.15
C PHE A 17 -2.81 16.44 1.71
N ALA A 18 -2.17 17.59 1.50
CA ALA A 18 -1.71 17.98 0.18
C ALA A 18 -0.78 16.88 -0.38
N PRO A 19 -0.98 16.44 -1.64
CA PRO A 19 -0.17 15.38 -2.25
C PRO A 19 1.34 15.62 -2.11
N GLU A 20 1.77 16.87 -2.26
CA GLU A 20 3.16 17.28 -2.18
C GLU A 20 3.74 17.01 -0.80
N LYS A 21 2.97 17.26 0.27
CA LYS A 21 3.40 17.02 1.66
C LYS A 21 3.55 15.53 1.95
N VAL A 22 2.67 14.70 1.38
CA VAL A 22 2.78 13.24 1.51
C VAL A 22 4.03 12.74 0.79
N LEU A 23 4.23 13.17 -0.45
CA LEU A 23 5.37 12.75 -1.28
C LEU A 23 6.71 13.25 -0.75
N GLU A 24 6.77 14.48 -0.23
CA GLU A 24 7.94 15.03 0.45
C GLU A 24 8.32 14.14 1.65
N TRP A 25 7.34 13.77 2.48
CA TRP A 25 7.60 12.90 3.62
C TRP A 25 8.02 11.49 3.23
N VAL A 26 7.45 10.93 2.15
CA VAL A 26 7.96 9.66 1.59
C VAL A 26 9.42 9.80 1.16
N GLY A 27 9.78 10.94 0.57
CA GLY A 27 11.16 11.24 0.21
C GLY A 27 12.10 11.26 1.41
N VAL A 28 11.70 11.92 2.50
CA VAL A 28 12.45 11.92 3.77
C VAL A 28 12.59 10.50 4.32
N PHE A 29 11.49 9.77 4.45
CA PHE A 29 11.46 8.39 4.94
C PHE A 29 12.41 7.47 4.15
N LEU A 30 12.41 7.56 2.82
CA LEU A 30 13.28 6.77 1.97
C LEU A 30 14.75 7.19 2.11
N SER A 31 15.01 8.48 2.21
CA SER A 31 16.36 9.03 2.39
C SER A 31 16.96 8.59 3.74
N ASP A 32 16.16 8.58 4.81
CA ASP A 32 16.56 8.08 6.13
C ASP A 32 16.89 6.59 6.10
N ALA A 33 16.15 5.80 5.29
CA ALA A 33 16.43 4.40 5.02
C ALA A 33 17.65 4.17 4.08
N GLY A 34 18.30 5.24 3.62
CA GLY A 34 19.49 5.18 2.76
C GLY A 34 19.19 4.99 1.27
N TYR A 35 17.97 5.26 0.82
CA TYR A 35 17.62 5.27 -0.59
C TYR A 35 17.94 6.63 -1.23
N GLU A 36 18.44 6.58 -2.46
CA GLU A 36 18.56 7.72 -3.35
C GLU A 36 17.26 7.88 -4.15
N LEU A 37 16.63 9.05 -4.08
CA LEU A 37 15.50 9.38 -4.94
C LEU A 37 15.99 9.60 -6.37
N LEU A 38 15.41 8.85 -7.31
CA LEU A 38 15.70 8.96 -8.73
C LEU A 38 14.85 10.07 -9.36
N PRO A 39 15.35 10.72 -10.42
CA PRO A 39 14.57 11.70 -11.16
C PRO A 39 13.29 11.04 -11.74
N PRO A 40 12.19 11.79 -11.87
CA PRO A 40 10.95 11.25 -12.44
C PRO A 40 11.17 10.70 -13.86
N ASP A 41 10.90 9.42 -14.05
CA ASP A 41 11.03 8.73 -15.34
C ASP A 41 9.89 7.74 -15.56
N TYR A 42 9.59 7.41 -16.81
CA TYR A 42 8.54 6.48 -17.17
C TYR A 42 8.99 5.03 -17.00
N ILE A 43 8.11 4.20 -16.44
CA ILE A 43 8.23 2.75 -16.46
C ILE A 43 7.19 2.21 -17.44
N GLY A 44 7.62 1.94 -18.68
CA GLY A 44 6.71 1.66 -19.77
C GLY A 44 5.89 2.90 -20.12
N PHE A 45 4.60 2.88 -19.80
CA PHE A 45 3.66 3.98 -20.07
C PHE A 45 3.13 4.69 -18.81
N VAL A 46 3.65 4.33 -17.63
CA VAL A 46 3.26 4.95 -16.35
C VAL A 46 4.43 5.69 -15.72
N GLN A 47 4.18 6.85 -15.15
CA GLN A 47 5.17 7.61 -14.39
C GLN A 47 4.86 7.47 -12.89
N PRO A 48 5.77 6.88 -12.09
CA PRO A 48 5.58 6.73 -10.66
C PRO A 48 5.67 8.10 -9.96
N ALA A 49 4.98 8.21 -8.83
CA ALA A 49 5.09 9.38 -7.97
C ALA A 49 6.41 9.40 -7.20
N VAL A 50 6.96 8.22 -6.91
CA VAL A 50 8.25 8.04 -6.25
C VAL A 50 9.01 6.92 -6.94
N HIS A 51 10.28 7.17 -7.24
CA HIS A 51 11.21 6.15 -7.70
C HIS A 51 12.49 6.28 -6.90
N ALA A 52 12.92 5.22 -6.23
CA ALA A 52 14.08 5.28 -5.36
C ALA A 52 14.93 4.02 -5.46
N ARG A 53 16.22 4.15 -5.18
CA ARG A 53 17.18 3.05 -5.27
C ARG A 53 18.15 3.07 -4.11
N ARG A 54 18.44 1.90 -3.55
CA ARG A 54 19.52 1.68 -2.58
C ARG A 54 20.45 0.59 -3.11
N VAL A 55 21.75 0.78 -2.92
CA VAL A 55 22.78 -0.20 -3.28
C VAL A 55 23.48 -0.66 -2.02
N GLU A 56 23.53 -1.98 -1.81
CA GLU A 56 24.20 -2.59 -0.67
C GLU A 56 25.11 -3.73 -1.18
N GLY A 57 26.40 -3.43 -1.29
CA GLY A 57 27.36 -4.33 -1.94
C GLY A 57 26.99 -4.56 -3.41
N GLU A 58 26.68 -5.81 -3.76
CA GLU A 58 26.24 -6.19 -5.12
C GLU A 58 24.72 -6.17 -5.30
N ARG A 59 23.95 -5.94 -4.22
CA ARG A 59 22.49 -5.92 -4.28
C ARG A 59 22.00 -4.51 -4.58
N VAL A 60 21.00 -4.44 -5.46
CA VAL A 60 20.28 -3.21 -5.78
C VAL A 60 18.83 -3.42 -5.39
N TYR A 61 18.34 -2.56 -4.50
CA TYR A 61 16.94 -2.50 -4.10
C TYR A 61 16.31 -1.28 -4.77
N GLU A 62 15.15 -1.46 -5.41
CA GLU A 62 14.45 -0.43 -6.16
C GLU A 62 13.02 -0.34 -5.63
N ILE A 63 12.52 0.87 -5.38
CA ILE A 63 11.15 1.12 -4.93
C ILE A 63 10.44 1.98 -5.96
N VAL A 64 9.26 1.53 -6.38
CA VAL A 64 8.36 2.23 -7.30
C VAL A 64 7.05 2.51 -6.57
N GLY A 65 6.79 3.78 -6.31
CA GLY A 65 5.63 4.24 -5.55
C GLY A 65 4.61 4.99 -6.42
N PHE A 66 3.33 4.69 -6.26
CA PHE A 66 2.23 5.48 -6.83
C PHE A 66 1.36 6.02 -5.71
N TYR A 67 1.12 7.33 -5.74
CA TYR A 67 0.26 8.00 -4.78
C TYR A 67 -1.21 7.93 -5.20
N SER A 68 -2.08 7.72 -4.21
CA SER A 68 -3.51 7.92 -4.32
C SER A 68 -3.99 8.88 -3.22
N PRO A 69 -4.83 9.87 -3.54
CA PRO A 69 -5.32 10.83 -2.56
C PRO A 69 -6.29 10.22 -1.54
N ASP A 70 -6.94 9.13 -1.87
CA ASP A 70 -7.86 8.40 -1.01
C ASP A 70 -8.09 6.96 -1.52
N MET A 71 -8.93 6.20 -0.82
CA MET A 71 -9.25 4.82 -1.17
C MET A 71 -10.12 4.72 -2.43
N GLU A 72 -10.94 5.74 -2.72
CA GLU A 72 -11.78 5.76 -3.93
C GLU A 72 -10.93 5.75 -5.20
N ASN A 73 -9.79 6.45 -5.17
CA ASN A 73 -8.85 6.52 -6.28
C ASN A 73 -7.73 5.45 -6.23
N ALA A 74 -7.69 4.61 -5.18
CA ALA A 74 -6.63 3.63 -4.98
C ALA A 74 -6.55 2.60 -6.13
N LEU A 75 -7.69 2.27 -6.75
CA LEU A 75 -7.73 1.33 -7.87
C LEU A 75 -6.90 1.82 -9.07
N GLU A 76 -6.95 3.11 -9.39
CA GLU A 76 -6.17 3.67 -10.49
C GLU A 76 -4.66 3.53 -10.22
N ALA A 77 -4.24 3.81 -8.98
CA ALA A 77 -2.85 3.65 -8.56
C ALA A 77 -2.41 2.17 -8.59
N LEU A 78 -3.27 1.24 -8.17
CA LEU A 78 -3.01 -0.20 -8.24
C LEU A 78 -2.84 -0.70 -9.69
N ILE A 79 -3.67 -0.22 -10.62
CA ILE A 79 -3.54 -0.55 -12.05
C ILE A 79 -2.18 -0.05 -12.59
N LYS A 80 -1.76 1.16 -12.21
CA LYS A 80 -0.46 1.70 -12.61
C LYS A 80 0.71 0.91 -12.01
N LEU A 81 0.60 0.48 -10.75
CA LEU A 81 1.58 -0.42 -10.12
C LEU A 81 1.67 -1.76 -10.85
N ALA A 82 0.52 -2.34 -11.23
CA ALA A 82 0.48 -3.60 -11.98
C ALA A 82 1.16 -3.46 -13.36
N ALA A 83 0.93 -2.33 -14.04
CA ALA A 83 1.60 -2.02 -15.30
C ALA A 83 3.12 -1.85 -15.13
N ALA A 84 3.57 -1.12 -14.10
CA ALA A 84 4.99 -0.97 -13.80
C ALA A 84 5.65 -2.32 -13.49
N ARG A 85 4.97 -3.17 -12.72
CA ARG A 85 5.41 -4.53 -12.41
C ARG A 85 5.48 -5.42 -13.64
N ALA A 86 4.54 -5.33 -14.57
CA ALA A 86 4.60 -6.09 -15.82
C ALA A 86 5.86 -5.77 -16.65
N VAL A 87 6.40 -4.56 -16.53
CA VAL A 87 7.63 -4.12 -17.23
C VAL A 87 8.89 -4.49 -16.45
N ARG A 88 8.91 -4.28 -15.13
CA ARG A 88 10.11 -4.39 -14.28
C ARG A 88 10.24 -5.74 -13.56
N GLY A 89 9.17 -6.53 -13.50
CA GLY A 89 9.11 -7.85 -12.87
C GLY A 89 9.33 -7.80 -11.35
N ASP A 90 9.86 -8.86 -10.78
CA ASP A 90 10.07 -9.00 -9.32
C ASP A 90 11.38 -8.34 -8.83
N LYS A 91 11.94 -7.41 -9.60
CA LYS A 91 13.22 -6.76 -9.28
C LYS A 91 13.09 -5.49 -8.45
N ALA A 92 11.86 -4.97 -8.33
CA ALA A 92 11.55 -3.78 -7.57
C ALA A 92 10.39 -4.07 -6.61
N ASP A 93 10.35 -3.27 -5.56
CA ASP A 93 9.25 -3.16 -4.62
C ASP A 93 8.22 -2.16 -5.16
N TYR A 94 6.93 -2.53 -5.08
CA TYR A 94 5.83 -1.74 -5.63
C TYR A 94 4.93 -1.24 -4.50
N ALA A 95 4.87 0.07 -4.28
CA ALA A 95 4.15 0.65 -3.15
C ALA A 95 2.96 1.51 -3.59
N LEU A 96 1.76 1.18 -3.12
CA LEU A 96 0.63 2.09 -3.08
C LEU A 96 0.83 3.05 -1.90
N ILE A 97 0.90 4.35 -2.18
CA ILE A 97 1.10 5.39 -1.17
C ILE A 97 -0.25 6.09 -0.93
N LEU A 98 -0.72 6.06 0.31
CA LEU A 98 -1.98 6.65 0.73
C LEU A 98 -1.77 7.58 1.93
N PRO A 99 -2.57 8.63 2.08
CA PRO A 99 -2.69 9.31 3.37
C PRO A 99 -3.30 8.36 4.42
N PRO A 100 -3.28 8.72 5.70
CA PRO A 100 -3.84 7.88 6.75
C PRO A 100 -5.35 7.74 6.58
N VAL A 101 -5.80 6.50 6.56
CA VAL A 101 -7.21 6.13 6.45
C VAL A 101 -7.72 5.67 7.81
N ASN A 102 -9.01 5.85 8.07
CA ASN A 102 -9.64 5.22 9.22
C ASN A 102 -9.50 3.69 9.14
N GLU A 103 -9.05 3.04 10.22
CA GLU A 103 -8.83 1.58 10.27
C GLU A 103 -10.07 0.77 9.89
N TYR A 104 -11.26 1.23 10.29
CA TYR A 104 -12.53 0.58 9.93
C TYR A 104 -12.77 0.60 8.42
N LEU A 105 -12.59 1.77 7.80
CA LEU A 105 -12.77 1.94 6.35
C LEU A 105 -11.74 1.16 5.54
N LEU A 106 -10.50 1.11 6.04
CA LEU A 106 -9.45 0.30 5.43
C LEU A 106 -9.81 -1.19 5.45
N LEU A 107 -10.32 -1.70 6.58
CA LEU A 107 -10.78 -3.07 6.70
C LEU A 107 -11.96 -3.37 5.76
N GLU A 108 -12.94 -2.46 5.66
CA GLU A 108 -14.06 -2.61 4.73
C GLU A 108 -13.59 -2.69 3.28
N PHE A 109 -12.69 -1.79 2.86
CA PHE A 109 -12.13 -1.81 1.51
C PHE A 109 -11.38 -3.12 1.22
N LEU A 110 -10.55 -3.57 2.16
CA LEU A 110 -9.75 -4.79 1.98
C LEU A 110 -10.60 -6.07 2.02
N ARG A 111 -11.79 -6.04 2.65
CA ARG A 111 -12.75 -7.15 2.65
C ARG A 111 -13.76 -7.07 1.50
N ALA A 112 -13.92 -5.92 0.86
CA ALA A 112 -14.86 -5.72 -0.24
C ALA A 112 -14.61 -6.74 -1.37
N GLU A 113 -15.67 -7.12 -2.08
CA GLU A 113 -15.64 -8.15 -3.11
C GLU A 113 -14.93 -9.45 -2.65
N ARG A 114 -15.21 -9.90 -1.41
CA ARG A 114 -14.60 -11.10 -0.80
C ARG A 114 -13.07 -11.02 -0.73
N GLY A 115 -12.55 -9.82 -0.51
CA GLY A 115 -11.12 -9.57 -0.42
C GLY A 115 -10.38 -9.67 -1.74
N ARG A 116 -11.07 -9.60 -2.89
CA ARG A 116 -10.46 -9.63 -4.23
C ARG A 116 -9.29 -8.66 -4.36
N TRP A 117 -9.45 -7.43 -3.87
CA TRP A 117 -8.41 -6.40 -3.95
C TRP A 117 -7.22 -6.72 -3.05
N TYR A 118 -7.49 -7.17 -1.83
CA TYR A 118 -6.44 -7.62 -0.91
C TYR A 118 -5.64 -8.78 -1.52
N LEU A 119 -6.32 -9.81 -2.03
CA LEU A 119 -5.69 -10.96 -2.68
C LEU A 119 -4.88 -10.54 -3.92
N ALA A 120 -5.39 -9.63 -4.75
CA ALA A 120 -4.66 -9.11 -5.90
C ALA A 120 -3.38 -8.37 -5.49
N VAL A 121 -3.42 -7.57 -4.42
CA VAL A 121 -2.21 -6.91 -3.86
C VAL A 121 -1.19 -7.94 -3.38
N LYS A 122 -1.63 -9.03 -2.74
CA LYS A 122 -0.76 -10.13 -2.29
C LYS A 122 -0.14 -10.90 -3.46
N ASP A 123 -0.93 -11.29 -4.45
CA ASP A 123 -0.49 -12.03 -5.62
C ASP A 123 0.53 -11.24 -6.44
N LEU A 124 0.33 -9.92 -6.53
CA LEU A 124 1.24 -9.00 -7.21
C LEU A 124 2.40 -8.53 -6.32
N LYS A 125 2.55 -9.09 -5.11
CA LYS A 125 3.61 -8.73 -4.13
C LYS A 125 3.75 -7.21 -3.96
N MET A 126 2.63 -6.51 -3.97
CA MET A 126 2.59 -5.07 -3.76
C MET A 126 2.53 -4.75 -2.27
N MET A 127 3.06 -3.60 -1.91
CA MET A 127 2.92 -3.01 -0.59
C MET A 127 1.88 -1.90 -0.61
N ALA A 128 1.25 -1.67 0.53
CA ALA A 128 0.44 -0.47 0.74
C ALA A 128 0.94 0.29 1.98
N TRP A 129 1.21 1.57 1.80
CA TRP A 129 1.80 2.46 2.79
C TRP A 129 0.80 3.54 3.17
N LEU A 130 0.57 3.69 4.47
CA LEU A 130 -0.13 4.83 5.05
C LEU A 130 0.89 5.84 5.56
N VAL A 131 0.88 7.04 4.99
CA VAL A 131 1.88 8.07 5.24
C VAL A 131 1.26 9.22 6.00
N ASN A 132 1.73 9.47 7.23
CA ASN A 132 1.30 10.61 8.03
C ASN A 132 2.44 11.63 8.17
N PRO A 133 2.44 12.71 7.36
CA PRO A 133 3.52 13.69 7.42
C PRO A 133 3.47 14.57 8.68
N GLU A 134 2.35 14.66 9.39
CA GLU A 134 2.27 15.45 10.64
C GLU A 134 2.80 14.69 11.86
N LYS A 135 2.67 13.36 11.82
CA LYS A 135 3.17 12.47 12.87
C LYS A 135 4.47 11.79 12.48
N GLU A 136 5.03 12.20 11.33
CA GLU A 136 6.35 11.77 10.85
C GLU A 136 6.49 10.24 10.78
N TYR A 137 5.46 9.55 10.28
CA TYR A 137 5.54 8.09 10.13
C TYR A 137 5.02 7.55 8.81
N VAL A 138 5.56 6.40 8.45
CA VAL A 138 5.05 5.52 7.40
C VAL A 138 4.70 4.17 8.00
N TRP A 139 3.51 3.68 7.69
CA TRP A 139 3.04 2.36 8.11
C TRP A 139 2.78 1.49 6.89
N CYS A 140 3.50 0.38 6.76
CA CYS A 140 3.22 -0.64 5.76
C CYS A 140 2.13 -1.59 6.29
N ILE A 141 0.93 -1.54 5.69
CA ILE A 141 -0.24 -2.29 6.17
C ILE A 141 -0.32 -3.71 5.59
N THR A 142 0.26 -3.92 4.41
CA THR A 142 0.38 -5.22 3.74
C THR A 142 1.57 -5.20 2.78
N GLY A 143 2.08 -6.39 2.46
CA GLY A 143 3.31 -6.59 1.70
C GLY A 143 4.54 -6.51 2.60
N GLU A 144 5.69 -6.85 2.02
CA GLU A 144 6.98 -6.80 2.71
C GLU A 144 8.05 -6.39 1.71
N PRO A 145 8.95 -5.46 2.06
CA PRO A 145 10.01 -5.05 1.14
C PRO A 145 11.03 -6.18 0.93
N LEU A 146 11.65 -6.15 -0.25
CA LEU A 146 12.81 -6.98 -0.58
C LEU A 146 14.01 -6.59 0.29
N ASP A 147 14.16 -5.30 0.55
CA ASP A 147 15.14 -4.77 1.50
C ASP A 147 14.62 -4.86 2.93
N LYS A 148 15.17 -5.80 3.71
CA LYS A 148 14.75 -6.01 5.10
C LYS A 148 15.11 -4.86 6.03
N THR A 149 16.10 -4.03 5.68
CA THR A 149 16.43 -2.84 6.47
C THR A 149 15.31 -1.81 6.40
N LEU A 150 14.62 -1.69 5.27
CA LEU A 150 13.48 -0.77 5.15
C LEU A 150 12.36 -1.11 6.15
N SER A 151 12.18 -2.39 6.47
CA SER A 151 11.19 -2.84 7.46
C SER A 151 11.43 -2.27 8.86
N GLU A 152 12.66 -1.88 9.20
CA GLU A 152 13.01 -1.29 10.49
C GLU A 152 12.56 0.18 10.63
N PHE A 153 12.33 0.86 9.51
CA PHE A 153 11.89 2.27 9.47
C PHE A 153 10.37 2.41 9.52
N PHE A 154 9.61 1.39 9.13
CA PHE A 154 8.16 1.42 9.30
C PHE A 154 7.81 1.41 10.79
N VAL A 155 6.74 2.12 11.16
CA VAL A 155 6.23 2.02 12.52
C VAL A 155 5.80 0.59 12.79
N GLN A 156 6.48 -0.06 13.74
CA GLN A 156 6.12 -1.38 14.28
C GLN A 156 4.87 -1.25 15.16
N GLY A 157 3.73 -1.08 14.51
CA GLY A 157 2.44 -0.92 15.14
C GLY A 157 1.47 -1.95 14.58
N LYS A 158 1.16 -2.94 15.41
CA LYS A 158 0.11 -3.96 15.27
C LYS A 158 0.56 -5.25 14.56
N VAL A 159 0.62 -6.31 15.37
CA VAL A 159 0.41 -7.71 14.99
C VAL A 159 -0.51 -7.77 13.77
N ALA A 160 0.02 -8.43 12.74
CA ALA A 160 -0.29 -8.25 11.32
C ALA A 160 -1.79 -8.12 10.99
N LEU A 161 -2.22 -6.91 10.63
CA LEU A 161 -3.47 -6.67 9.91
C LEU A 161 -3.63 -7.67 8.76
N ASP A 162 -2.53 -7.93 8.06
CA ASP A 162 -2.39 -8.95 7.03
C ASP A 162 -2.82 -10.35 7.48
N PHE A 163 -2.41 -10.79 8.67
CA PHE A 163 -2.80 -12.10 9.22
C PHE A 163 -4.28 -12.16 9.56
N ILE A 164 -4.83 -11.09 10.15
CA ILE A 164 -6.25 -11.01 10.50
C ILE A 164 -7.11 -11.05 9.23
N LEU A 165 -6.76 -10.24 8.23
CA LEU A 165 -7.46 -10.18 6.95
C LEU A 165 -7.41 -11.52 6.23
N MET A 166 -6.24 -12.14 6.14
CA MET A 166 -6.09 -13.44 5.49
C MET A 166 -6.95 -14.51 6.17
N ARG A 167 -6.99 -14.53 7.51
CA ARG A 167 -7.82 -15.48 8.27
C ARG A 167 -9.31 -15.29 7.95
N GLU A 168 -9.79 -14.05 7.97
CA GLU A 168 -11.21 -13.75 7.75
C GLU A 168 -11.64 -14.01 6.31
N ILE A 169 -10.83 -13.62 5.32
CA ILE A 169 -11.12 -13.87 3.90
C ILE A 169 -11.17 -15.38 3.64
N ASN A 170 -10.21 -16.15 4.16
CA ASN A 170 -10.22 -17.61 4.03
C ASN A 170 -11.46 -18.25 4.66
N GLN A 171 -11.90 -17.73 5.82
CA GLN A 171 -13.13 -18.21 6.46
C GLN A 171 -14.35 -17.95 5.58
N LEU A 172 -14.48 -16.75 5.01
CA LEU A 172 -15.58 -16.38 4.12
C LEU A 172 -15.63 -17.28 2.88
N LEU A 173 -14.48 -17.50 2.23
CA LEU A 173 -14.40 -18.37 1.05
C LEU A 173 -14.77 -19.82 1.38
N TRP A 174 -14.30 -20.34 2.51
CA TRP A 174 -14.63 -21.70 2.96
C TRP A 174 -16.11 -21.88 3.27
N GLU A 175 -16.74 -20.90 3.92
CA GLU A 175 -18.17 -20.93 4.22
C GLU A 175 -19.04 -20.90 2.95
N GLU A 176 -18.58 -20.25 1.87
CA GLU A 176 -19.25 -20.24 0.58
C GLU A 176 -19.10 -21.58 -0.16
N GLU A 177 -17.89 -22.13 -0.22
CA GLU A 177 -17.66 -23.47 -0.80
C GLU A 177 -18.52 -24.53 -0.12
N LEU A 178 -18.64 -24.49 1.21
CA LEU A 178 -19.51 -25.40 1.96
C LEU A 178 -20.98 -25.27 1.57
N LYS A 179 -21.47 -24.04 1.32
CA LYS A 179 -22.85 -23.79 0.88
C LYS A 179 -23.09 -24.30 -0.54
N GLU A 180 -22.12 -24.11 -1.43
CA GLU A 180 -22.20 -24.61 -2.82
C GLU A 180 -22.25 -26.15 -2.84
N ILE A 181 -21.36 -26.83 -2.11
CA ILE A 181 -21.35 -28.29 -1.98
C ILE A 181 -22.68 -28.83 -1.40
N GLN A 182 -23.29 -28.10 -0.46
CA GLN A 182 -24.58 -28.50 0.11
C GLN A 182 -25.74 -28.31 -0.86
N ASN A 183 -25.69 -27.29 -1.73
CA ASN A 183 -26.70 -27.04 -2.74
C ASN A 183 -26.62 -28.02 -3.91
N GLU A 184 -25.42 -28.45 -4.32
CA GLU A 184 -25.24 -29.47 -5.37
C GLU A 184 -25.68 -30.88 -4.95
N ARG A 185 -25.80 -31.13 -3.64
CA ARG A 185 -26.23 -32.41 -3.06
C ARG A 185 -27.74 -32.50 -2.80
N ARG A 186 -28.51 -31.47 -3.14
CA ARG A 186 -29.97 -31.42 -3.04
C ARG A 186 -30.62 -31.54 -4.41
#